data_AF-A0A9P3IG71-F1
#
_entry.id   AF-A0A9P3IG71-F1
#
_cell.length_a   1.000
_cell.length_b   1.000
_cell.length_c   1.000
_cell.angle_alpha   90.00
_cell.angle_beta   90.00
_cell.angle_gamma   90.00
#
_symmetry.space_group_name_H-M   'P 1'
#
loop_
_entity.id
_entity.type
_entity.pdbx_description
1 polymer ?
#
loop_
_entity_poly.entity_id
_entity_poly.type
_entity_poly.pdbx_seq_one_letter_code
_entity_poly.pdbx_strand_id
1 'polypeptide(L)'
;MASSTPSTPPSVPAPTNDGEAASSSGTVYVTDASHPIFKHFETALNADGKTTENRRCCYCGHTFNGGMTRCAQHLAEWNKLRRRDVTLCTAVTQDVRDGVKALYEARIREREGKREAEEQALSAVNGCGSGKKGRITNFFGDESACRKKEADRALCLLFAGLRLPEHHADHVLFRNAVSAIARAGTSYVPPKRKYIGGAGLRDCRTSIEAALVPISSSWRRSGVTIASDMMTDQNGRPIANVLLINDSGAVFTDAVDTNMEMKTGGYIAGILRPIIQRVGPENVVAFCMDGGSNYAAACRILIAEHPHIEHVPCATHVLDLLMEDIGRMAWAKEVVEKANIITSFVRKHHLTRNYMRSDKVEGGKGKQVLKPAGT
;
A
#
# COMPACT_ATOMS: atom_id res chain seq x y z
N MET A 1 25.93 -50.94 45.30
CA MET A 1 25.23 -51.49 44.12
C MET A 1 24.90 -50.35 43.18
N ALA A 2 25.43 -50.48 41.96
CA ALA A 2 25.22 -49.73 40.70
C ALA A 2 24.72 -48.27 40.73
N SER A 3 25.66 -47.36 40.42
CA SER A 3 25.45 -46.05 39.80
C SER A 3 25.31 -46.23 38.29
N SER A 4 24.33 -45.61 37.64
CA SER A 4 24.16 -45.60 36.18
C SER A 4 24.27 -44.18 35.65
N THR A 5 25.20 -44.01 34.71
CA THR A 5 25.56 -42.78 34.00
C THR A 5 24.67 -42.53 32.78
N PRO A 6 24.61 -41.27 32.27
CA PRO A 6 23.72 -40.89 31.18
C PRO A 6 24.26 -41.31 29.81
N SER A 7 23.36 -41.83 28.96
CA SER A 7 23.62 -42.23 27.57
C SER A 7 23.87 -41.05 26.64
N THR A 8 24.98 -41.12 25.92
CA THR A 8 25.43 -40.22 24.85
C THR A 8 24.43 -40.16 23.66
N PRO A 9 24.22 -39.00 23.01
CA PRO A 9 23.38 -38.90 21.80
C PRO A 9 24.05 -39.54 20.57
N PRO A 10 23.27 -40.01 19.57
CA PRO A 10 23.79 -40.70 18.40
C PRO A 10 24.53 -39.73 17.46
N SER A 11 25.66 -40.22 16.95
CA SER A 11 26.54 -39.56 15.99
C SER A 11 25.91 -39.46 14.58
N VAL A 12 26.13 -38.31 13.94
CA VAL A 12 25.73 -38.03 12.55
C VAL A 12 26.67 -38.77 11.59
N PRO A 13 26.16 -39.45 10.53
CA PRO A 13 27.03 -40.13 9.57
C PRO A 13 27.70 -39.13 8.60
N ALA A 14 28.98 -39.39 8.31
CA ALA A 14 29.79 -38.63 7.36
C ALA A 14 29.36 -38.91 5.89
N PRO A 15 29.52 -37.94 4.96
CA PRO A 15 29.10 -38.12 3.58
C PRO A 15 30.12 -38.96 2.79
N THR A 16 29.66 -40.05 2.18
CA THR A 16 30.39 -40.82 1.16
C THR A 16 30.34 -40.06 -0.16
N ASN A 17 31.50 -39.95 -0.80
CA ASN A 17 31.74 -39.11 -1.97
C ASN A 17 32.07 -40.03 -3.15
N ASP A 18 31.13 -40.21 -4.09
CA ASP A 18 31.37 -40.90 -5.36
C ASP A 18 30.69 -40.15 -6.52
N GLY A 19 31.54 -39.53 -7.36
CA GLY A 19 31.41 -39.32 -8.81
C GLY A 19 30.27 -38.48 -9.38
N GLU A 20 30.55 -37.23 -9.76
CA GLU A 20 30.72 -36.81 -11.18
C GLU A 20 30.98 -35.29 -11.27
N ALA A 21 32.00 -34.92 -12.04
CA ALA A 21 32.44 -33.54 -12.19
C ALA A 21 31.50 -32.73 -13.11
N ALA A 22 30.83 -31.73 -12.54
CA ALA A 22 30.26 -30.62 -13.28
C ALA A 22 30.68 -29.30 -12.61
N SER A 23 31.26 -28.39 -13.39
CA SER A 23 31.77 -27.10 -12.97
C SER A 23 30.75 -26.29 -12.16
N SER A 24 31.08 -25.92 -10.93
CA SER A 24 30.29 -24.95 -10.16
C SER A 24 31.18 -23.92 -9.47
N SER A 25 30.87 -22.65 -9.69
CA SER A 25 31.20 -21.57 -8.77
C SER A 25 30.52 -21.88 -7.43
N GLY A 26 31.28 -22.48 -6.52
CA GLY A 26 30.76 -23.00 -5.25
C GLY A 26 30.15 -21.89 -4.39
N THR A 27 28.82 -21.86 -4.29
CA THR A 27 28.12 -21.03 -3.31
C THR A 27 28.40 -21.60 -1.92
N VAL A 28 29.06 -20.83 -1.06
CA VAL A 28 29.38 -21.23 0.32
C VAL A 28 28.16 -21.03 1.20
N TYR A 29 27.80 -22.04 1.99
CA TYR A 29 26.69 -22.00 2.94
C TYR A 29 27.22 -22.03 4.37
N VAL A 30 26.63 -21.22 5.26
CA VAL A 30 26.97 -21.16 6.68
C VAL A 30 25.75 -21.31 7.57
N THR A 31 25.91 -21.86 8.77
CA THR A 31 24.82 -22.02 9.73
C THR A 31 24.42 -20.66 10.33
N ASP A 32 23.12 -20.36 10.32
CA ASP A 32 22.58 -19.12 10.88
C ASP A 32 21.90 -19.40 12.24
N ALA A 33 22.62 -19.14 13.32
CA ALA A 33 22.13 -19.34 14.68
C ALA A 33 21.35 -18.14 15.26
N SER A 34 21.10 -17.09 14.48
CA SER A 34 20.46 -15.85 14.97
C SER A 34 19.02 -16.02 15.43
N HIS A 35 18.35 -17.08 14.98
CA HIS A 35 17.00 -17.43 15.41
C HIS A 35 16.86 -18.95 15.55
N PRO A 36 16.10 -19.48 16.53
CA PRO A 36 15.91 -20.92 16.69
C PRO A 36 15.42 -21.64 15.41
N ILE A 37 14.57 -20.99 14.62
CA ILE A 37 14.10 -21.51 13.31
C ILE A 37 15.24 -21.58 12.29
N PHE A 38 16.19 -20.64 12.30
CA PHE A 38 17.28 -20.58 11.33
C PHE A 38 18.36 -21.62 11.57
N LYS A 39 18.41 -22.24 12.76
CA LYS A 39 19.29 -23.38 13.05
C LYS A 39 19.03 -24.59 12.13
N HIS A 40 17.86 -24.64 11.51
CA HIS A 40 17.43 -25.68 10.57
C HIS A 40 17.75 -25.34 9.10
N PHE A 41 18.45 -24.22 8.87
CA PHE A 41 18.81 -23.72 7.54
C PHE A 41 20.25 -23.25 7.49
N GLU A 42 20.86 -23.44 6.34
CA GLU A 42 22.13 -22.82 5.99
C GLU A 42 21.87 -21.61 5.10
N THR A 43 22.64 -20.53 5.27
CA THR A 43 22.48 -19.30 4.51
C THR A 43 23.64 -19.16 3.53
N ALA A 44 23.36 -18.83 2.28
CA ALA A 44 24.39 -18.63 1.28
C ALA A 44 25.15 -17.32 1.52
N LEU A 45 26.47 -17.34 1.29
CA LEU A 45 27.33 -16.16 1.30
C LEU A 45 27.48 -15.58 -0.11
N ASN A 46 27.43 -14.26 -0.21
CA ASN A 46 27.84 -13.53 -1.42
C ASN A 46 29.37 -13.51 -1.55
N ALA A 47 29.86 -13.07 -2.71
CA ALA A 47 31.29 -12.89 -2.99
C ALA A 47 32.03 -12.03 -1.93
N ASP A 48 31.31 -11.10 -1.27
CA ASP A 48 31.83 -10.25 -0.20
C ASP A 48 31.80 -10.89 1.21
N GLY A 49 31.43 -12.17 1.33
CA GLY A 49 31.32 -12.88 2.62
C GLY A 49 30.10 -12.47 3.47
N LYS A 50 29.15 -11.71 2.93
CA LYS A 50 27.89 -11.34 3.61
C LYS A 50 26.80 -12.37 3.37
N THR A 51 25.97 -12.61 4.37
CA THR A 51 24.82 -13.51 4.29
C THR A 51 23.75 -12.97 3.33
N THR A 52 23.17 -13.86 2.53
CA THR A 52 22.08 -13.56 1.59
C THR A 52 20.72 -13.96 2.15
N GLU A 53 19.64 -13.60 1.45
CA GLU A 53 18.31 -14.15 1.72
C GLU A 53 18.11 -15.57 1.17
N ASN A 54 19.13 -16.15 0.52
CA ASN A 54 19.07 -17.48 -0.06
C ASN A 54 19.42 -18.52 1.01
N ARG A 55 18.46 -19.38 1.34
CA ARG A 55 18.57 -20.37 2.42
C ARG A 55 18.40 -21.77 1.88
N ARG A 56 19.20 -22.70 2.39
CA ARG A 56 19.17 -24.13 2.11
C ARG A 56 18.65 -24.87 3.33
N CYS A 57 17.66 -25.74 3.14
CA CYS A 57 17.14 -26.60 4.21
C CYS A 57 18.15 -27.72 4.56
N CYS A 58 18.47 -27.87 5.85
CA CYS A 58 19.40 -28.92 6.31
C CYS A 58 18.84 -30.35 6.20
N TYR A 59 17.53 -30.52 5.99
CA TYR A 59 16.87 -31.83 5.93
C TYR A 59 16.68 -32.35 4.50
N CYS A 60 16.22 -31.49 3.59
CA CYS A 60 15.89 -31.90 2.22
C CYS A 60 16.79 -31.25 1.15
N GLY A 61 17.74 -30.39 1.55
CA GLY A 61 18.64 -29.69 0.62
C GLY A 61 17.97 -28.63 -0.25
N HIS A 62 16.65 -28.47 -0.20
CA HIS A 62 15.92 -27.51 -1.02
C HIS A 62 16.37 -26.07 -0.70
N THR A 63 16.69 -25.31 -1.74
CA THR A 63 17.07 -23.90 -1.65
C THR A 63 15.88 -23.01 -1.97
N PHE A 64 15.70 -21.94 -1.21
CA PHE A 64 14.68 -20.95 -1.50
C PHE A 64 15.10 -19.58 -0.98
N ASN A 65 14.61 -18.54 -1.65
CA ASN A 65 14.80 -17.17 -1.21
C ASN A 65 13.72 -16.80 -0.17
N GLY A 66 14.11 -16.27 0.98
CA GLY A 66 13.23 -15.49 1.84
C GLY A 66 13.38 -15.74 3.34
N GLY A 67 12.69 -14.92 4.13
CA GLY A 67 12.85 -14.88 5.58
C GLY A 67 12.15 -15.99 6.38
N MET A 68 12.21 -15.84 7.70
CA MET A 68 11.71 -16.79 8.72
C MET A 68 10.31 -17.36 8.48
N THR A 69 9.40 -16.60 7.86
CA THR A 69 8.04 -17.08 7.57
C THR A 69 8.00 -18.16 6.50
N ARG A 70 8.85 -18.06 5.45
CA ARG A 70 8.98 -19.12 4.43
C ARG A 70 9.67 -20.37 5.01
N CYS A 71 10.66 -20.16 5.87
CA CYS A 71 11.33 -21.22 6.62
C CYS A 71 10.34 -22.01 7.49
N ALA A 72 9.46 -21.32 8.22
CA ALA A 72 8.41 -21.95 9.02
C ALA A 72 7.34 -22.67 8.17
N GLN A 73 6.98 -22.12 7.00
CA GLN A 73 6.08 -22.76 6.04
C GLN A 73 6.67 -24.08 5.50
N HIS A 74 7.95 -24.07 5.14
CA HIS A 74 8.67 -25.23 4.62
C HIS A 74 8.76 -26.38 5.64
N LEU A 75 9.14 -26.09 6.89
CA LEU A 75 9.34 -27.13 7.92
C LEU A 75 8.06 -27.57 8.61
N ALA A 76 7.20 -26.63 9.03
CA ALA A 76 6.09 -26.93 9.96
C ALA A 76 4.70 -26.86 9.31
N GLU A 77 4.63 -26.84 7.97
CA GLU A 77 3.38 -26.69 7.20
C GLU A 77 2.52 -25.50 7.66
N TRP A 78 3.17 -24.47 8.19
CA TRP A 78 2.49 -23.40 8.88
C TRP A 78 1.71 -22.51 7.90
N ASN A 79 0.40 -22.31 8.14
CA ASN A 79 -0.44 -21.35 7.43
C ASN A 79 -0.61 -21.62 5.91
N LYS A 80 -1.20 -22.76 5.56
CA LYS A 80 -1.57 -23.20 4.19
C LYS A 80 -2.42 -22.18 3.37
N LEU A 81 -2.97 -21.16 4.01
CA LEU A 81 -3.87 -20.16 3.40
C LEU A 81 -3.16 -18.92 2.81
N ARG A 82 -1.86 -18.72 3.07
CA ARG A 82 -1.10 -17.58 2.55
C ARG A 82 0.14 -18.05 1.78
N ARG A 83 -0.03 -18.12 0.44
CA ARG A 83 0.97 -18.42 -0.61
C ARG A 83 1.13 -19.91 -0.93
N ARG A 84 0.87 -20.28 -2.19
CA ARG A 84 0.96 -21.64 -2.74
C ARG A 84 2.38 -22.04 -3.18
N ASP A 85 3.36 -21.15 -3.02
CA ASP A 85 4.66 -21.27 -3.70
C ASP A 85 5.81 -21.73 -2.77
N VAL A 86 5.50 -22.45 -1.68
CA VAL A 86 6.53 -22.98 -0.77
C VAL A 86 6.44 -24.50 -0.73
N THR A 87 7.44 -25.18 -1.28
CA THR A 87 7.61 -26.63 -1.20
C THR A 87 7.70 -27.05 0.27
N LEU A 88 6.99 -28.09 0.69
CA LEU A 88 7.06 -28.62 2.05
C LEU A 88 8.26 -29.56 2.21
N CYS A 89 8.90 -29.54 3.37
CA CYS A 89 9.95 -30.49 3.68
C CYS A 89 9.34 -31.84 4.02
N THR A 90 9.69 -32.89 3.28
CA THR A 90 9.29 -34.28 3.59
C THR A 90 10.29 -34.97 4.52
N ALA A 91 11.53 -34.48 4.59
CA ALA A 91 12.62 -35.07 5.36
C ALA A 91 12.74 -34.55 6.82
N VAL A 92 11.99 -33.51 7.19
CA VAL A 92 12.01 -32.96 8.56
C VAL A 92 11.20 -33.85 9.51
N THR A 93 11.79 -34.10 10.69
CA THR A 93 11.21 -34.91 11.76
C THR A 93 10.07 -34.17 12.48
N GLN A 94 9.13 -34.92 13.05
CA GLN A 94 7.90 -34.35 13.63
C GLN A 94 8.17 -33.46 14.85
N ASP A 95 9.14 -33.80 15.68
CA ASP A 95 9.62 -33.01 16.82
C ASP A 95 10.12 -31.62 16.39
N VAL A 96 10.84 -31.55 15.27
CA VAL A 96 11.30 -30.28 14.70
C VAL A 96 10.12 -29.48 14.12
N ARG A 97 9.14 -30.14 13.48
CA ARG A 97 7.91 -29.47 13.00
C ARG A 97 7.16 -28.82 14.17
N ASP A 98 6.93 -29.59 15.24
CA ASP A 98 6.18 -29.14 16.40
C ASP A 98 6.92 -28.05 17.16
N GLY A 99 8.25 -28.16 17.29
CA GLY A 99 9.10 -27.12 17.87
C GLY A 99 9.06 -25.81 17.07
N VAL A 100 9.18 -25.86 15.74
CA VAL A 100 9.08 -24.68 14.87
C VAL A 100 7.69 -24.04 14.93
N LYS A 101 6.63 -24.87 14.99
CA LYS A 101 5.25 -24.41 15.14
C LYS A 101 5.05 -23.67 16.47
N ALA A 102 5.50 -24.26 17.58
CA ALA A 102 5.40 -23.67 18.92
C ALA A 102 6.14 -22.33 19.02
N LEU A 103 7.34 -22.22 18.44
CA LEU A 103 8.11 -20.97 18.40
C LEU A 103 7.36 -19.86 17.64
N TYR A 104 6.72 -20.20 16.53
CA TYR A 104 5.95 -19.24 15.75
C TYR A 104 4.67 -18.81 16.50
N GLU A 105 3.96 -19.75 17.12
CA GLU A 105 2.78 -19.47 17.95
C GLU A 105 3.13 -18.59 19.17
N ALA A 106 4.24 -18.85 19.85
CA ALA A 106 4.72 -18.03 20.96
C ALA A 106 5.01 -16.58 20.53
N ARG A 107 5.61 -16.39 19.36
CA ARG A 107 5.86 -15.05 18.80
C ARG A 107 4.56 -14.30 18.44
N ILE A 108 3.52 -15.02 18.01
CA ILE A 108 2.20 -14.43 17.78
C ILE A 108 1.63 -13.95 19.12
N ARG A 109 1.63 -14.80 20.15
CA ARG A 109 1.16 -14.44 21.50
C ARG A 109 1.92 -13.25 22.07
N GLU A 110 3.24 -13.18 21.89
CA GLU A 110 4.05 -12.04 22.35
C GLU A 110 3.64 -10.72 21.66
N ARG A 111 3.40 -10.77 20.34
CA ARG A 111 2.91 -9.59 19.58
C ARG A 111 1.50 -9.20 19.98
N GLU A 112 0.64 -10.16 20.24
CA GLU A 112 -0.73 -9.92 20.72
C GLU A 112 -0.71 -9.31 22.12
N GLY A 113 0.10 -9.85 23.05
CA GLY A 113 0.27 -9.30 24.40
C GLY A 113 0.85 -7.89 24.41
N LYS A 114 1.81 -7.57 23.53
CA LYS A 114 2.32 -6.19 23.36
C LYS A 114 1.22 -5.24 22.89
N ARG A 115 0.37 -5.66 21.95
CA ARG A 115 -0.77 -4.87 21.46
C ARG A 115 -1.84 -4.68 22.55
N GLU A 116 -2.13 -5.72 23.32
CA GLU A 116 -3.09 -5.66 24.44
C GLU A 116 -2.61 -4.70 25.53
N ALA A 117 -1.32 -4.71 25.87
CA ALA A 117 -0.75 -3.76 26.82
C ALA A 117 -0.84 -2.31 26.33
N GLU A 118 -0.60 -2.06 25.03
CA GLU A 118 -0.74 -0.74 24.41
C GLU A 118 -2.21 -0.27 24.41
N GLU A 119 -3.16 -1.18 24.09
CA GLU A 119 -4.59 -0.92 24.13
C GLU A 119 -5.08 -0.61 25.55
N GLN A 120 -4.58 -1.33 26.56
CA GLN A 120 -4.88 -1.10 27.96
C GLN A 120 -4.35 0.26 28.46
N ALA A 121 -3.14 0.65 28.02
CA ALA A 121 -2.57 1.96 28.32
C ALA A 121 -3.39 3.11 27.68
N LEU A 122 -3.81 2.97 26.43
CA LEU A 122 -4.66 3.95 25.74
C LEU A 122 -6.06 4.04 26.35
N SER A 123 -6.63 2.92 26.78
CA SER A 123 -7.91 2.91 27.51
C SER A 123 -7.85 3.67 28.84
N ALA A 124 -6.72 3.61 29.54
CA ALA A 124 -6.53 4.36 30.80
C ALA A 124 -6.50 5.88 30.57
N VAL A 125 -6.05 6.34 29.40
CA VAL A 125 -6.04 7.77 29.02
C VAL A 125 -7.44 8.29 28.67
N ASN A 126 -8.32 7.39 28.20
CA ASN A 126 -9.72 7.69 27.87
C ASN A 126 -10.65 7.69 29.10
N GLY A 127 -10.27 7.03 30.20
CA GLY A 127 -11.05 7.02 31.43
C GLY A 127 -11.17 8.43 32.03
N CYS A 128 -12.33 9.06 31.90
CA CYS A 128 -12.65 10.27 32.65
C CYS A 128 -12.70 9.92 34.15
N GLY A 129 -11.90 10.60 34.96
CA GLY A 129 -11.92 10.46 36.41
C GLY A 129 -13.32 10.67 36.95
N SER A 130 -13.88 9.63 37.56
CA SER A 130 -15.13 9.69 38.30
C SER A 130 -15.00 10.67 39.46
N GLY A 131 -15.39 11.92 39.23
CA GLY A 131 -15.61 12.92 40.26
C GLY A 131 -16.65 12.40 41.26
N LYS A 132 -16.36 12.62 42.54
CA LYS A 132 -17.16 12.16 43.70
C LYS A 132 -18.65 12.44 43.50
N LYS A 133 -19.48 11.41 43.81
CA LYS A 133 -20.95 11.47 43.86
C LYS A 133 -21.41 12.65 44.72
N GLY A 134 -21.85 13.73 44.07
CA GLY A 134 -22.60 14.84 44.65
C GLY A 134 -24.08 14.70 44.34
N ARG A 135 -24.89 14.85 45.39
CA ARG A 135 -26.36 14.96 45.52
C ARG A 135 -27.24 14.87 44.25
N ILE A 136 -28.19 13.92 44.32
CA ILE A 136 -29.31 13.67 43.40
C ILE A 136 -30.10 14.97 43.15
N THR A 137 -29.95 15.62 41.99
CA THR A 137 -31.02 16.48 41.41
C THR A 137 -30.86 16.85 39.93
N ASN A 138 -29.76 16.54 39.22
CA ASN A 138 -29.60 16.84 37.78
C ASN A 138 -29.11 15.65 36.93
N PHE A 139 -29.65 14.45 37.17
CA PHE A 139 -29.01 13.19 36.74
C PHE A 139 -29.01 12.94 35.21
N PHE A 140 -29.99 13.42 34.45
CA PHE A 140 -30.10 13.10 33.01
C PHE A 140 -29.35 14.07 32.09
N GLY A 141 -29.19 15.34 32.47
CA GLY A 141 -28.50 16.35 31.65
C GLY A 141 -26.97 16.22 31.70
N ASP A 142 -26.43 15.82 32.86
CA ASP A 142 -24.99 15.75 33.10
C ASP A 142 -24.34 14.51 32.45
N GLU A 143 -25.07 13.39 32.43
CA GLU A 143 -24.57 12.14 31.88
C GLU A 143 -24.42 12.17 30.35
N SER A 144 -25.38 12.78 29.63
CA SER A 144 -25.30 12.96 28.18
C SER A 144 -24.20 13.94 27.78
N ALA A 145 -23.99 15.00 28.56
CA ALA A 145 -22.91 15.95 28.35
C ALA A 145 -21.54 15.31 28.62
N CYS A 146 -21.44 14.43 29.63
CA CYS A 146 -20.25 13.65 29.94
C CYS A 146 -19.89 12.68 28.80
N ARG A 147 -20.86 11.88 28.33
CA ARG A 147 -20.68 10.95 27.19
C ARG A 147 -20.24 11.66 25.91
N LYS A 148 -20.79 12.85 25.65
CA LYS A 148 -20.35 13.67 24.51
C LYS A 148 -18.88 14.08 24.64
N LYS A 149 -18.48 14.62 25.81
CA LYS A 149 -17.08 15.02 26.05
C LYS A 149 -16.11 13.85 25.95
N GLU A 150 -16.52 12.66 26.40
CA GLU A 150 -15.73 11.44 26.27
C GLU A 150 -15.54 11.04 24.79
N ALA A 151 -16.62 11.05 24.00
CA ALA A 151 -16.54 10.79 22.57
C ALA A 151 -15.66 11.83 21.83
N ASP A 152 -15.83 13.12 22.14
CA ASP A 152 -15.02 14.20 21.57
C ASP A 152 -13.54 14.01 21.89
N ARG A 153 -13.20 13.66 23.15
CA ARG A 153 -11.82 13.37 23.57
C ARG A 153 -11.25 12.15 22.86
N ALA A 154 -12.02 11.07 22.73
CA ALA A 154 -11.58 9.85 22.03
C ALA A 154 -11.29 10.14 20.55
N LEU A 155 -12.11 10.96 19.89
CA LEU A 155 -11.85 11.42 18.53
C LEU A 155 -10.61 12.31 18.44
N CYS A 156 -10.40 13.25 19.35
CA CYS A 156 -9.18 14.05 19.40
C CYS A 156 -7.92 13.18 19.53
N LEU A 157 -7.96 12.17 20.41
CA LEU A 157 -6.84 11.23 20.60
C LEU A 157 -6.64 10.33 19.37
N LEU A 158 -7.70 9.91 18.69
CA LEU A 158 -7.62 9.17 17.43
C LEU A 158 -6.88 9.99 16.36
N PHE A 159 -7.29 11.24 16.14
CA PHE A 159 -6.67 12.10 15.13
C PHE A 159 -5.22 12.42 15.47
N ALA A 160 -4.94 12.80 16.71
CA ALA A 160 -3.59 13.13 17.15
C ALA A 160 -2.66 11.90 17.17
N GLY A 161 -3.14 10.78 17.71
CA GLY A 161 -2.38 9.54 17.89
C GLY A 161 -2.05 8.85 16.57
N LEU A 162 -2.99 8.84 15.61
CA LEU A 162 -2.78 8.26 14.28
C LEU A 162 -2.31 9.28 13.23
N ARG A 163 -2.08 10.54 13.62
CA ARG A 163 -1.68 11.64 12.73
C ARG A 163 -2.65 11.82 11.55
N LEU A 164 -3.95 11.69 11.81
CA LEU A 164 -4.98 11.94 10.80
C LEU A 164 -5.12 13.45 10.60
N PRO A 165 -5.12 13.95 9.36
CA PRO A 165 -5.39 15.36 9.10
C PRO A 165 -6.80 15.76 9.57
N GLU A 166 -6.91 16.85 10.30
CA GLU A 166 -8.13 17.29 11.00
C GLU A 166 -9.28 17.59 10.04
N HIS A 167 -8.98 18.02 8.81
CA HIS A 167 -9.98 18.27 7.77
C HIS A 167 -10.79 17.02 7.38
N HIS A 168 -10.33 15.80 7.71
CA HIS A 168 -11.14 14.60 7.51
C HIS A 168 -12.38 14.57 8.41
N ALA A 169 -12.40 15.30 9.53
CA ALA A 169 -13.58 15.41 10.39
C ALA A 169 -14.76 16.09 9.68
N ASP A 170 -14.48 16.97 8.73
CA ASP A 170 -15.49 17.67 7.92
C ASP A 170 -16.03 16.80 6.79
N HIS A 171 -15.32 15.73 6.43
CA HIS A 171 -15.68 14.87 5.30
C HIS A 171 -16.97 14.08 5.57
N VAL A 172 -17.86 14.00 4.57
CA VAL A 172 -19.17 13.34 4.69
C VAL A 172 -19.07 11.88 5.15
N LEU A 173 -18.06 11.14 4.67
CA LEU A 173 -17.85 9.75 5.09
C LEU A 173 -17.53 9.61 6.58
N PHE A 174 -16.76 10.55 7.15
CA PHE A 174 -16.46 10.54 8.58
C PHE A 174 -17.72 10.81 9.40
N ARG A 175 -18.47 11.85 9.03
CA ARG A 175 -19.73 12.22 9.70
C ARG A 175 -20.77 11.09 9.62
N ASN A 176 -20.87 10.43 8.47
CA ASN A 176 -21.74 9.27 8.27
C ASN A 176 -21.32 8.08 9.13
N ALA A 177 -20.02 7.81 9.23
CA ALA A 177 -19.49 6.74 10.08
C ALA A 177 -19.80 7.00 11.56
N VAL A 178 -19.51 8.19 12.08
CA VAL A 178 -19.83 8.57 13.47
C VAL A 178 -21.33 8.45 13.74
N SER A 179 -22.17 8.91 12.82
CA SER A 179 -23.62 8.81 12.95
C SER A 179 -24.14 7.36 12.91
N ALA A 180 -23.50 6.48 12.13
CA ALA A 180 -23.83 5.06 12.10
C ALA A 180 -23.42 4.36 13.40
N ILE A 181 -22.24 4.66 13.94
CA ILE A 181 -21.76 4.14 15.22
C ILE A 181 -22.67 4.58 16.37
N ALA A 182 -23.03 5.87 16.41
CA ALA A 182 -23.94 6.41 17.43
C ALA A 182 -25.32 5.73 17.42
N ARG A 183 -25.86 5.44 16.23
CA ARG A 183 -27.13 4.71 16.08
C ARG A 183 -27.03 3.23 16.45
N ALA A 184 -25.90 2.60 16.21
CA ALA A 184 -25.67 1.20 16.57
C ALA A 184 -25.54 0.99 18.09
N GLY A 185 -25.23 2.05 18.84
CA GLY A 185 -25.24 2.04 20.30
C GLY A 185 -24.14 1.19 20.91
N THR A 186 -24.33 0.80 22.18
CA THR A 186 -23.31 0.10 23.00
C THR A 186 -22.99 -1.32 22.52
N SER A 187 -23.82 -1.91 21.67
CA SER A 187 -23.57 -3.22 21.06
C SER A 187 -22.58 -3.17 19.88
N TYR A 188 -22.23 -1.98 19.38
CA TYR A 188 -21.33 -1.87 18.25
C TYR A 188 -19.89 -2.27 18.61
N VAL A 189 -19.33 -3.17 17.81
CA VAL A 189 -17.92 -3.57 17.90
C VAL A 189 -17.23 -3.17 16.59
N PRO A 190 -16.18 -2.30 16.63
CA PRO A 190 -15.45 -1.92 15.44
C PRO A 190 -14.88 -3.15 14.69
N PRO A 191 -14.96 -3.18 13.34
CA PRO A 191 -14.46 -4.30 12.57
C PRO A 191 -12.93 -4.40 12.61
N LYS A 192 -12.42 -5.64 12.56
CA LYS A 192 -10.96 -5.89 12.52
C LYS A 192 -10.35 -5.49 11.18
N ARG A 193 -9.06 -5.13 11.17
CA ARG A 193 -8.27 -4.77 9.97
C ARG A 193 -8.48 -5.72 8.78
N LYS A 194 -8.54 -7.03 9.01
CA LYS A 194 -8.71 -8.05 7.96
C LYS A 194 -10.08 -7.93 7.27
N TYR A 195 -11.12 -7.57 8.02
CA TYR A 195 -12.45 -7.34 7.46
C TYR A 195 -12.46 -6.04 6.65
N ILE A 196 -11.96 -4.94 7.24
CA ILE A 196 -11.89 -3.62 6.61
C ILE A 196 -11.17 -3.71 5.26
N GLY A 197 -9.94 -4.23 5.22
CA GLY A 197 -9.18 -4.38 3.96
C GLY A 197 -9.55 -5.62 3.13
N GLY A 198 -10.64 -6.31 3.49
CA GLY A 198 -11.04 -7.58 2.89
C GLY A 198 -12.49 -7.56 2.45
N ALA A 199 -13.34 -8.29 3.18
CA ALA A 199 -14.76 -8.42 2.85
C ALA A 199 -15.49 -7.07 2.90
N GLY A 200 -15.29 -6.27 3.95
CA GLY A 200 -15.94 -4.96 4.07
C GLY A 200 -15.62 -4.02 2.91
N LEU A 201 -14.37 -3.98 2.44
CA LEU A 201 -14.02 -3.18 1.26
C LEU A 201 -14.68 -3.68 -0.03
N ARG A 202 -14.81 -5.01 -0.19
CA ARG A 202 -15.53 -5.58 -1.33
C ARG A 202 -17.02 -5.24 -1.28
N ASP A 203 -17.64 -5.30 -0.11
CA ASP A 203 -19.05 -4.95 0.08
C ASP A 203 -19.28 -3.46 -0.24
N CYS A 204 -18.39 -2.58 0.21
CA CYS A 204 -18.40 -1.16 -0.16
C CYS A 204 -18.25 -0.96 -1.67
N ARG A 205 -17.31 -1.68 -2.31
CA ARG A 205 -17.11 -1.62 -3.76
C ARG A 205 -18.37 -2.03 -4.52
N THR A 206 -18.99 -3.15 -4.16
CA THR A 206 -20.24 -3.61 -4.78
C THR A 206 -21.37 -2.59 -4.61
N SER A 207 -21.47 -1.96 -3.44
CA SER A 207 -22.47 -0.92 -3.18
C SER A 207 -22.25 0.32 -4.06
N ILE A 208 -20.99 0.73 -4.24
CA ILE A 208 -20.62 1.82 -5.14
C ILE A 208 -20.91 1.44 -6.60
N GLU A 209 -20.50 0.25 -7.05
CA GLU A 209 -20.76 -0.24 -8.40
C GLU A 209 -22.26 -0.27 -8.71
N ALA A 210 -23.10 -0.69 -7.76
CA ALA A 210 -24.56 -0.64 -7.90
C ALA A 210 -25.08 0.81 -8.03
N ALA A 211 -24.54 1.75 -7.25
CA ALA A 211 -24.91 3.16 -7.34
C ALA A 211 -24.46 3.83 -8.66
N LEU A 212 -23.48 3.25 -9.36
CA LEU A 212 -22.97 3.74 -10.65
C LEU A 212 -23.71 3.17 -11.86
N VAL A 213 -24.58 2.17 -11.69
CA VAL A 213 -25.40 1.57 -12.77
C VAL A 213 -26.16 2.61 -13.60
N PRO A 214 -26.77 3.66 -13.02
CA PRO A 214 -27.44 4.69 -13.82
C PRO A 214 -26.50 5.39 -14.80
N ILE A 215 -25.24 5.64 -14.42
CA ILE A 215 -24.24 6.26 -15.30
C ILE A 215 -23.84 5.29 -16.41
N SER A 216 -23.67 4.01 -16.11
CA SER A 216 -23.31 3.01 -17.13
C SER A 216 -24.44 2.66 -18.08
N SER A 217 -25.70 2.80 -17.65
CA SER A 217 -26.86 2.54 -18.48
C SER A 217 -26.98 3.48 -19.69
N SER A 218 -26.38 4.68 -19.63
CA SER A 218 -26.42 5.67 -20.70
C SER A 218 -25.31 5.51 -21.74
N TRP A 219 -24.30 4.67 -21.48
CA TRP A 219 -23.13 4.47 -22.35
C TRP A 219 -23.51 4.14 -23.80
N ARG A 220 -24.53 3.30 -24.01
CA ARG A 220 -25.00 2.93 -25.35
C ARG A 220 -25.62 4.09 -26.14
N ARG A 221 -26.17 5.09 -25.44
CA ARG A 221 -26.84 6.25 -26.04
C ARG A 221 -25.87 7.41 -26.25
N SER A 222 -25.03 7.70 -25.26
CA SER A 222 -24.16 8.88 -25.26
C SER A 222 -22.75 8.58 -25.77
N GLY A 223 -22.35 7.31 -25.84
CA GLY A 223 -20.96 6.92 -25.91
C GLY A 223 -20.20 7.18 -24.61
N VAL A 224 -18.95 6.72 -24.57
CA VAL A 224 -18.02 6.84 -23.45
C VAL A 224 -16.65 7.24 -23.95
N THR A 225 -16.06 8.23 -23.29
CA THR A 225 -14.65 8.58 -23.44
C THR A 225 -13.85 7.88 -22.35
N ILE A 226 -12.82 7.13 -22.75
CA ILE A 226 -11.86 6.53 -21.81
C ILE A 226 -10.74 7.55 -21.59
N ALA A 227 -10.65 8.08 -20.38
CA ALA A 227 -9.56 8.95 -19.98
C ALA A 227 -8.52 8.17 -19.18
N SER A 228 -7.25 8.32 -19.51
CA SER A 228 -6.17 7.70 -18.74
C SER A 228 -5.01 8.66 -18.55
N ASP A 229 -4.44 8.62 -17.34
CA ASP A 229 -3.30 9.41 -16.95
C ASP A 229 -2.35 8.57 -16.10
N MET A 230 -1.04 8.83 -16.24
CA MET A 230 0.00 8.14 -15.50
C MET A 230 0.59 9.07 -14.45
N MET A 231 0.35 8.71 -13.20
CA MET A 231 0.84 9.46 -12.05
C MET A 231 1.87 8.64 -11.28
N THR A 232 2.80 9.32 -10.64
CA THR A 232 3.67 8.70 -9.65
C THR A 232 3.08 8.91 -8.26
N ASP A 233 2.83 7.83 -7.52
CA ASP A 233 2.32 7.91 -6.15
C ASP A 233 3.35 8.55 -5.20
N GLN A 234 2.94 8.81 -3.96
CA GLN A 234 3.80 9.39 -2.91
C GLN A 234 5.05 8.54 -2.57
N ASN A 235 5.08 7.27 -2.97
CA ASN A 235 6.19 6.34 -2.76
C ASN A 235 7.05 6.17 -4.02
N GLY A 236 6.81 6.94 -5.09
CA GLY A 236 7.56 6.83 -6.34
C GLY A 236 7.05 5.73 -7.28
N ARG A 237 5.89 5.12 -7.01
CA ARG A 237 5.33 4.05 -7.85
C ARG A 237 4.52 4.63 -8.99
N PRO A 238 4.79 4.24 -10.25
CA PRO A 238 3.99 4.71 -11.37
C PRO A 238 2.67 3.95 -11.46
N ILE A 239 1.56 4.68 -11.46
CA ILE A 239 0.19 4.16 -11.52
C ILE A 239 -0.50 4.74 -12.75
N ALA A 240 -1.08 3.87 -13.58
CA ALA A 240 -1.99 4.28 -14.65
C ALA A 240 -3.43 4.29 -14.10
N ASN A 241 -4.03 5.47 -14.02
CA ASN A 241 -5.43 5.61 -13.66
C ASN A 241 -6.28 5.59 -14.91
N VAL A 242 -7.49 5.03 -14.81
CA VAL A 242 -8.46 5.03 -15.89
C VAL A 242 -9.81 5.51 -15.38
N LEU A 243 -10.40 6.45 -16.10
CA LEU A 243 -11.73 6.98 -15.90
C LEU A 243 -12.59 6.75 -17.15
N LEU A 244 -13.87 6.48 -16.93
CA LEU A 244 -14.89 6.42 -17.97
C LEU A 244 -15.76 7.65 -17.85
N ILE A 245 -15.90 8.43 -18.92
CA ILE A 245 -16.55 9.74 -18.89
C ILE A 245 -17.63 9.80 -19.96
N ASN A 246 -18.83 10.22 -19.58
CA ASN A 246 -19.90 10.57 -20.52
C ASN A 246 -20.73 11.75 -20.00
N ASP A 247 -21.84 12.05 -20.69
CA ASP A 247 -22.77 13.12 -20.32
C ASP A 247 -23.42 12.94 -18.94
N SER A 248 -23.44 11.70 -18.43
CA SER A 248 -24.08 11.31 -17.18
C SER A 248 -23.12 11.34 -15.99
N GLY A 249 -21.81 11.41 -16.24
CA GLY A 249 -20.78 11.59 -15.21
C GLY A 249 -19.45 10.92 -15.55
N ALA A 250 -18.57 10.90 -14.55
CA ALA A 250 -17.28 10.24 -14.61
C ALA A 250 -17.21 9.10 -13.59
N VAL A 251 -16.67 7.97 -14.00
CA VAL A 251 -16.48 6.78 -13.17
C VAL A 251 -15.00 6.44 -13.13
N PHE A 252 -14.42 6.43 -11.93
CA PHE A 252 -13.11 5.85 -11.71
C PHE A 252 -13.20 4.33 -11.79
N THR A 253 -12.52 3.71 -12.74
CA THR A 253 -12.65 2.27 -12.99
C THR A 253 -11.44 1.49 -12.47
N ASP A 254 -10.23 1.92 -12.80
CA ASP A 254 -9.02 1.12 -12.56
C ASP A 254 -7.83 2.01 -12.19
N ALA A 255 -6.98 1.47 -11.31
CA ALA A 255 -5.66 1.99 -10.96
C ALA A 255 -4.66 0.84 -11.12
N VAL A 256 -3.82 0.91 -12.14
CA VAL A 256 -2.88 -0.17 -12.47
C VAL A 256 -1.49 0.24 -12.00
N ASP A 257 -0.90 -0.54 -11.09
CA ASP A 257 0.50 -0.41 -10.75
C ASP A 257 1.35 -0.84 -11.96
N THR A 258 2.12 0.10 -12.51
CA THR A 258 2.98 -0.09 -13.69
C THR A 258 4.44 -0.19 -13.32
N ASN A 259 4.74 -0.41 -12.04
CA ASN A 259 6.10 -0.54 -11.56
C ASN A 259 6.82 -1.75 -12.20
N MET A 260 8.10 -1.59 -12.52
CA MET A 260 8.95 -2.58 -13.22
C MET A 260 8.56 -2.91 -14.67
N GLU A 261 7.55 -2.25 -15.24
CA GLU A 261 7.16 -2.46 -16.64
C GLU A 261 7.74 -1.37 -17.55
N MET A 262 8.12 -1.77 -18.76
CA MET A 262 8.43 -0.79 -19.80
C MET A 262 7.12 -0.20 -20.32
N LYS A 263 6.90 1.08 -20.06
CA LYS A 263 5.70 1.85 -20.38
C LYS A 263 5.53 2.13 -21.88
N THR A 264 5.70 1.10 -22.70
CA THR A 264 5.53 1.18 -24.15
C THR A 264 4.06 1.42 -24.52
N GLY A 265 3.81 1.92 -25.73
CA GLY A 265 2.44 2.04 -26.22
C GLY A 265 1.69 0.70 -26.26
N GLY A 266 2.38 -0.41 -26.53
CA GLY A 266 1.79 -1.75 -26.49
C GLY A 266 1.34 -2.18 -25.09
N TYR A 267 2.11 -1.84 -24.05
CA TYR A 267 1.74 -2.12 -22.66
C TYR A 267 0.51 -1.32 -22.24
N ILE A 268 0.47 -0.02 -22.54
CA ILE A 268 -0.68 0.83 -22.25
C ILE A 268 -1.92 0.36 -23.02
N ALA A 269 -1.78 0.00 -24.29
CA ALA A 269 -2.88 -0.62 -25.04
C ALA A 269 -3.36 -1.92 -24.39
N GLY A 270 -2.45 -2.73 -23.82
CA GLY A 270 -2.78 -3.91 -23.03
C GLY A 270 -3.62 -3.62 -21.78
N ILE A 271 -3.37 -2.49 -21.10
CA ILE A 271 -4.20 -2.03 -19.97
C ILE A 271 -5.60 -1.63 -20.42
N LEU A 272 -5.72 -0.96 -21.57
CA LEU A 272 -7.00 -0.40 -22.03
C LEU A 272 -7.90 -1.42 -22.74
N ARG A 273 -7.35 -2.45 -23.40
CA ARG A 273 -8.15 -3.48 -24.09
C ARG A 273 -9.23 -4.14 -23.22
N PRO A 274 -8.93 -4.64 -22.01
CA PRO A 274 -9.96 -5.20 -21.13
C PRO A 274 -11.07 -4.20 -20.77
N ILE A 275 -10.72 -2.92 -20.69
CA ILE A 275 -11.65 -1.84 -20.35
C ILE A 275 -12.59 -1.57 -21.52
N ILE A 276 -12.06 -1.49 -22.75
CA ILE A 276 -12.84 -1.36 -23.98
C ILE A 276 -13.82 -2.53 -24.09
N GLN A 277 -13.36 -3.76 -23.86
CA GLN A 277 -14.21 -4.95 -23.90
C GLN A 277 -15.32 -4.92 -22.83
N ARG A 278 -15.01 -4.44 -21.61
CA ARG A 278 -15.99 -4.31 -20.53
C ARG A 278 -17.05 -3.24 -20.80
N VAL A 279 -16.69 -2.17 -21.50
CA VAL A 279 -17.62 -1.09 -21.90
C VAL A 279 -18.43 -1.46 -23.15
N GLY A 280 -17.88 -2.34 -23.99
CA GLY A 280 -18.38 -2.61 -25.35
C GLY A 280 -17.67 -1.66 -26.33
N PRO A 281 -16.88 -2.17 -27.30
CA PRO A 281 -16.13 -1.34 -28.24
C PRO A 281 -17.00 -0.32 -28.99
N GLU A 282 -18.24 -0.69 -29.31
CA GLU A 282 -19.22 0.16 -29.99
C GLU A 282 -19.69 1.36 -29.16
N ASN A 283 -19.54 1.29 -27.83
CA ASN A 283 -19.93 2.36 -26.91
C ASN A 283 -18.75 3.31 -26.62
N VAL A 284 -17.52 2.95 -26.98
CA VAL A 284 -16.35 3.81 -26.80
C VAL A 284 -16.26 4.75 -28.00
N VAL A 285 -16.22 6.06 -27.75
CA VAL A 285 -16.18 7.08 -28.80
C VAL A 285 -14.83 7.79 -28.89
N ALA A 286 -14.11 7.89 -27.77
CA ALA A 286 -12.82 8.54 -27.75
C ALA A 286 -11.91 8.04 -26.63
N PHE A 287 -10.61 8.25 -26.82
CA PHE A 287 -9.61 8.27 -25.77
C PHE A 287 -9.24 9.71 -25.43
N CYS A 288 -9.16 10.04 -24.14
CA CYS A 288 -8.61 11.30 -23.65
C CYS A 288 -7.33 11.02 -22.84
N MET A 289 -6.17 11.17 -23.47
CA MET A 289 -4.88 10.80 -22.88
C MET A 289 -3.85 11.91 -23.08
N ASP A 290 -2.75 11.86 -22.32
CA ASP A 290 -1.66 12.81 -22.52
C ASP A 290 -1.02 12.65 -23.91
N GLY A 291 -0.30 13.68 -24.34
CA GLY A 291 0.38 13.71 -25.64
C GLY A 291 1.73 12.99 -25.64
N GLY A 292 2.08 12.29 -24.55
CA GLY A 292 3.33 11.56 -24.42
C GLY A 292 3.46 10.50 -25.52
N SER A 293 4.69 10.29 -26.00
CA SER A 293 4.97 9.38 -27.12
C SER A 293 4.41 7.97 -26.92
N ASN A 294 4.39 7.49 -25.67
CA ASN A 294 3.85 6.19 -25.29
C ASN A 294 2.33 6.14 -25.41
N TYR A 295 1.62 7.17 -24.93
CA TYR A 295 0.17 7.25 -25.04
C TYR A 295 -0.28 7.47 -26.47
N ALA A 296 0.42 8.30 -27.24
CA ALA A 296 0.19 8.45 -28.67
C ALA A 296 0.38 7.11 -29.42
N ALA A 297 1.39 6.32 -29.06
CA ALA A 297 1.60 4.99 -29.63
C ALA A 297 0.47 4.01 -29.24
N ALA A 298 0.02 4.03 -27.99
CA ALA A 298 -1.10 3.21 -27.53
C ALA A 298 -2.40 3.55 -28.28
N CYS A 299 -2.71 4.84 -28.44
CA CYS A 299 -3.85 5.31 -29.22
C CYS A 299 -3.80 4.80 -30.65
N ARG A 300 -2.65 4.91 -31.34
CA ARG A 300 -2.51 4.40 -32.70
C ARG A 300 -2.81 2.91 -32.82
N ILE A 301 -2.34 2.11 -31.86
CA ILE A 301 -2.61 0.66 -31.82
C ILE A 301 -4.11 0.41 -31.65
N LEU A 302 -4.74 1.05 -30.67
CA LEU A 302 -6.16 0.83 -30.35
C LEU A 302 -7.11 1.36 -31.44
N ILE A 303 -6.78 2.48 -32.08
CA ILE A 303 -7.56 3.03 -33.21
C ILE A 303 -7.45 2.13 -34.44
N ALA A 304 -6.29 1.50 -34.67
CA ALA A 304 -6.18 0.50 -35.73
C ALA A 304 -7.07 -0.73 -35.46
N GLU A 305 -7.27 -1.10 -34.20
CA GLU A 305 -8.19 -2.17 -33.78
C GLU A 305 -9.66 -1.73 -33.82
N HIS A 306 -9.94 -0.45 -33.57
CA HIS A 306 -11.27 0.15 -33.48
C HIS A 306 -11.32 1.51 -34.20
N PRO A 307 -11.46 1.53 -35.54
CA PRO A 307 -11.30 2.76 -36.34
C PRO A 307 -12.32 3.87 -36.08
N HIS A 308 -13.42 3.57 -35.40
CA HIS A 308 -14.45 4.54 -35.03
C HIS A 308 -14.12 5.33 -33.75
N ILE A 309 -13.08 4.93 -33.01
CA ILE A 309 -12.67 5.60 -31.78
C ILE A 309 -11.70 6.73 -32.11
N GLU A 310 -11.98 7.94 -31.60
CA GLU A 310 -11.12 9.10 -31.78
C GLU A 310 -10.05 9.23 -30.67
N HIS A 311 -8.95 9.91 -30.96
CA HIS A 311 -8.00 10.34 -29.93
C HIS A 311 -8.10 11.84 -29.71
N VAL A 312 -8.46 12.24 -28.48
CA VAL A 312 -8.52 13.62 -28.03
C VAL A 312 -7.35 13.86 -27.07
N PRO A 313 -6.39 14.74 -27.40
CA PRO A 313 -5.29 15.03 -26.49
C PRO A 313 -5.81 15.77 -25.25
N CYS A 314 -5.18 15.50 -24.11
CA CYS A 314 -5.52 16.14 -22.85
C CYS A 314 -5.31 17.67 -22.92
N ALA A 315 -6.38 18.44 -22.70
CA ALA A 315 -6.35 19.90 -22.80
C ALA A 315 -5.35 20.54 -21.82
N THR A 316 -5.21 20.02 -20.60
CA THR A 316 -4.24 20.55 -19.62
C THR A 316 -2.82 20.31 -20.08
N HIS A 317 -2.54 19.16 -20.70
CA HIS A 317 -1.21 18.87 -21.25
C HIS A 317 -0.90 19.72 -22.48
N VAL A 318 -1.88 19.94 -23.37
CA VAL A 318 -1.71 20.84 -24.52
C VAL A 318 -1.40 22.26 -24.05
N LEU A 319 -2.09 22.74 -23.00
CA LEU A 319 -1.80 24.03 -22.40
C LEU A 319 -0.41 24.07 -21.75
N ASP A 320 0.01 22.98 -21.09
CA ASP A 320 1.36 22.87 -20.50
C ASP A 320 2.45 22.97 -21.57
N LEU A 321 2.30 22.24 -22.68
CA LEU A 321 3.22 22.32 -23.83
C LEU A 321 3.26 23.72 -24.46
N LEU A 322 2.09 24.36 -24.61
CA LEU A 322 2.03 25.75 -25.09
C LEU A 322 2.78 26.71 -24.15
N MET A 323 2.61 26.55 -22.83
CA MET A 323 3.32 27.36 -21.84
C MET A 323 4.82 27.07 -21.85
N GLU A 324 5.24 25.83 -22.10
CA GLU A 324 6.64 25.46 -22.27
C GLU A 324 7.25 26.16 -23.49
N ASP A 325 6.55 26.17 -24.62
CA ASP A 325 6.99 26.86 -25.83
C ASP A 325 7.09 28.38 -25.65
N ILE A 326 6.13 28.99 -24.93
CA ILE A 326 6.23 30.40 -24.53
C ILE A 326 7.45 30.60 -23.63
N GLY A 327 7.69 29.71 -22.67
CA GLY A 327 8.85 29.76 -21.77
C GLY A 327 10.21 29.66 -22.50
N ARG A 328 10.24 29.07 -23.69
CA ARG A 328 11.44 28.99 -24.55
C ARG A 328 11.68 30.26 -25.37
N MET A 329 10.70 31.17 -25.48
CA MET A 329 10.88 32.44 -26.19
C MET A 329 11.92 33.32 -25.48
N ALA A 330 12.74 34.04 -26.24
CA ALA A 330 13.89 34.79 -25.71
C ALA A 330 13.54 35.73 -24.54
N TRP A 331 12.42 36.45 -24.64
CA TRP A 331 11.96 37.39 -23.60
C TRP A 331 11.49 36.68 -22.32
N ALA A 332 10.92 35.48 -22.43
CA ALA A 332 10.41 34.72 -21.30
C ALA A 332 11.50 33.86 -20.66
N LYS A 333 12.41 33.31 -21.48
CA LYS A 333 13.48 32.41 -21.06
C LYS A 333 14.35 33.02 -19.97
N GLU A 334 14.78 34.27 -20.14
CA GLU A 334 15.60 34.97 -19.15
C GLU A 334 14.86 35.13 -17.80
N VAL A 335 13.57 35.45 -17.86
CA VAL A 335 12.72 35.60 -16.66
C VAL A 335 12.56 34.25 -15.95
N VAL A 336 12.29 33.18 -16.70
CA VAL A 336 12.13 31.81 -16.17
C VAL A 336 13.43 31.30 -15.55
N GLU A 337 14.58 31.53 -16.17
CA GLU A 337 15.89 31.16 -15.63
C GLU A 337 16.18 31.86 -14.30
N LYS A 338 15.98 33.18 -14.23
CA LYS A 338 16.13 33.95 -12.99
C LYS A 338 15.17 33.46 -11.90
N ALA A 339 13.91 33.21 -12.24
CA ALA A 339 12.92 32.67 -11.32
C ALA A 339 13.28 31.27 -10.81
N ASN A 340 13.86 30.42 -11.67
CA ASN A 340 14.35 29.09 -11.29
C ASN A 340 15.54 29.15 -10.32
N ILE A 341 16.45 30.12 -10.48
CA ILE A 341 17.56 30.36 -9.53
C ILE A 341 17.01 30.73 -8.15
N ILE A 342 16.13 31.74 -8.10
CA ILE A 342 15.52 32.20 -6.84
C ILE A 342 14.74 31.07 -6.17
N THR A 343 13.90 30.37 -6.94
CA THR A 343 13.11 29.25 -6.42
C THR A 343 13.99 28.13 -5.90
N SER A 344 15.09 27.81 -6.60
CA SER A 344 16.06 26.81 -6.16
C SER A 344 16.75 27.21 -4.86
N PHE A 345 17.15 28.48 -4.73
CA PHE A 345 17.70 29.02 -3.48
C PHE A 345 16.71 28.87 -2.33
N VAL A 346 15.49 29.38 -2.47
CA VAL A 346 14.47 29.29 -1.42
C VAL A 346 14.19 27.84 -1.04
N ARG A 347 14.08 26.92 -2.00
CA ARG A 347 13.78 25.51 -1.74
C ARG A 347 14.92 24.76 -1.04
N LYS A 348 16.19 25.11 -1.34
CA LYS A 348 17.38 24.49 -0.75
C LYS A 348 17.69 25.01 0.66
N HIS A 349 17.33 26.26 0.98
CA HIS A 349 17.63 26.87 2.28
C HIS A 349 16.43 26.76 3.24
N HIS A 350 16.52 25.85 4.22
CA HIS A 350 15.43 25.52 5.14
C HIS A 350 14.90 26.72 5.94
N LEU A 351 15.76 27.64 6.39
CA LEU A 351 15.35 28.87 7.09
C LEU A 351 14.55 29.80 6.17
N THR A 352 15.06 30.07 4.96
CA THR A 352 14.39 30.90 3.96
C THR A 352 13.05 30.29 3.54
N ARG A 353 13.00 28.98 3.33
CA ARG A 353 11.76 28.24 3.04
C ARG A 353 10.75 28.35 4.17
N ASN A 354 11.20 28.19 5.42
CA ASN A 354 10.32 28.25 6.58
C ASN A 354 9.83 29.67 6.81
N TYR A 355 10.69 30.68 6.63
CA TYR A 355 10.35 32.10 6.69
C TYR A 355 9.23 32.46 5.70
N MET A 356 9.40 32.11 4.41
CA MET A 356 8.35 32.35 3.40
C MET A 356 7.04 31.57 3.67
N ARG A 357 7.12 30.40 4.32
CA ARG A 357 5.93 29.63 4.72
C ARG A 357 5.28 30.16 6.00
N SER A 358 6.06 30.81 6.87
CA SER A 358 5.61 31.37 8.14
C SER A 358 5.09 32.80 8.02
N ASP A 359 5.40 33.51 6.93
CA ASP A 359 4.87 34.84 6.63
C ASP A 359 3.35 34.78 6.48
N LYS A 360 2.70 34.93 7.63
CA LYS A 360 1.33 35.43 7.83
C LYS A 360 1.33 36.96 7.89
N VAL A 361 2.35 37.62 7.33
CA VAL A 361 2.41 39.08 7.27
C VAL A 361 1.18 39.53 6.47
N GLU A 362 0.28 40.23 7.16
CA GLU A 362 -0.99 40.78 6.64
C GLU A 362 -2.07 39.76 6.23
N GLY A 363 -2.31 38.72 7.04
CA GLY A 363 -3.50 37.88 6.90
C GLY A 363 -3.47 36.92 5.69
N GLY A 364 -2.35 36.83 4.98
CA GLY A 364 -2.11 35.84 3.94
C GLY A 364 -1.96 34.44 4.52
N LYS A 365 -2.56 33.43 3.86
CA LYS A 365 -2.18 32.02 4.05
C LYS A 365 -0.75 31.87 3.54
N GLY A 366 0.18 31.39 4.38
CA GLY A 366 1.58 31.21 4.01
C GLY A 366 1.72 30.54 2.64
N LYS A 367 2.52 31.12 1.74
CA LYS A 367 2.55 30.74 0.33
C LYS A 367 3.73 29.82 0.06
N GLN A 368 3.47 28.70 -0.62
CA GLN A 368 4.54 27.85 -1.12
C GLN A 368 5.07 28.42 -2.43
N VAL A 369 6.38 28.64 -2.52
CA VAL A 369 7.03 29.00 -3.80
C VAL A 369 6.94 27.81 -4.76
N LEU A 370 6.16 28.00 -5.83
CA LEU A 370 5.99 27.04 -6.91
C LEU A 370 7.20 27.08 -7.85
N LYS A 371 7.51 25.95 -8.49
CA LYS A 371 8.56 25.90 -9.51
C LYS A 371 8.01 26.54 -10.80
N PRO A 372 8.66 27.55 -11.40
CA PRO A 372 8.15 28.26 -12.58
C PRO A 372 7.97 27.38 -13.82
N ALA A 373 8.95 26.51 -14.13
CA ALA A 373 8.90 25.51 -15.21
C ALA A 373 9.95 24.41 -14.97
N GLY A 374 9.75 23.21 -15.52
CA GLY A 374 10.79 22.18 -15.58
C GLY A 374 11.72 22.46 -16.75
N THR A 375 12.98 22.79 -16.48
CA THR A 375 14.06 22.66 -17.47
C THR A 375 14.50 21.22 -17.58
#